data_AF-L7N6A7-F1
#
_entry.id   AF-L7N6A7-F1
#
_cell.length_a   1.000
_cell.length_b   1.000
_cell.length_c   1.000
_cell.angle_alpha   90.00
_cell.angle_beta   90.00
_cell.angle_gamma   90.00
#
_symmetry.space_group_name_H-M   'P 1'
#
loop_
_entity.id
_entity.type
_entity.pdbx_description
1 polymer ?
#
loop_
_entity_poly.entity_id
_entity_poly.type
_entity_poly.pdbx_seq_one_letter_code
_entity_poly.pdbx_strand_id
1 'polypeptide(L)'
;MLASAATDLAGIGSALSAANAAAAAPTTAMLAACADEVSAVVASLFARHAQAYQALSLQATAFHQQFVQALTGAGGAYAAAEAVNAAVAQSVQQDVLNVINAPTQALFDR
;
A
#
# COMPACT_ATOMS: atom_id res chain seq x y z
N MET A 1 -4.90 -6.24 -9.58
CA MET A 1 -3.72 -5.38 -9.79
C MET A 1 -3.52 -4.39 -8.64
N LEU A 2 -4.46 -3.48 -8.37
CA LEU A 2 -4.29 -2.54 -7.25
C LEU A 2 -4.27 -3.23 -5.88
N ALA A 3 -5.11 -4.25 -5.67
CA ALA A 3 -5.11 -5.03 -4.44
C ALA A 3 -3.78 -5.77 -4.21
N SER A 4 -3.22 -6.42 -5.23
CA SER A 4 -1.92 -7.09 -5.12
C SER A 4 -0.79 -6.10 -4.86
N ALA A 5 -0.79 -4.96 -5.57
CA ALA A 5 0.18 -3.89 -5.31
C ALA A 5 0.10 -3.36 -3.87
N ALA A 6 -1.10 -3.21 -3.30
CA ALA A 6 -1.27 -2.83 -1.90
C ALA A 6 -0.73 -3.90 -0.93
N THR A 7 -0.92 -5.18 -1.23
CA THR A 7 -0.33 -6.29 -0.46
C THR A 7 1.20 -6.25 -0.50
N ASP A 8 1.79 -6.07 -1.68
CA ASP A 8 3.25 -6.00 -1.84
C ASP A 8 3.83 -4.81 -1.07
N LEU A 9 3.18 -3.64 -1.15
CA LEU A 9 3.57 -2.45 -0.39
C LEU A 9 3.43 -2.63 1.12
N ALA A 10 2.40 -3.34 1.60
CA ALA A 10 2.28 -3.70 3.01
C ALA A 10 3.47 -4.56 3.46
N GLY A 11 3.89 -5.52 2.62
CA GLY A 11 5.09 -6.32 2.85
C GLY A 11 6.37 -5.50 2.95
N ILE A 12 6.55 -4.52 2.05
CA ILE A 12 7.69 -3.58 2.11
C ILE A 12 7.67 -2.79 3.42
N GLY A 13 6.52 -2.27 3.85
CA GLY A 13 6.38 -1.54 5.10
C GLY A 13 6.75 -2.39 6.33
N SER A 14 6.37 -3.67 6.33
CA SER A 14 6.75 -4.63 7.36
C SER A 14 8.26 -4.87 7.40
N ALA A 15 8.88 -5.10 6.24
CA ALA A 15 10.34 -5.30 6.13
C ALA A 15 11.12 -4.07 6.60
N LEU A 16 10.68 -2.86 6.23
CA LEU A 16 11.28 -1.61 6.68
C LEU A 16 11.15 -1.42 8.20
N SER A 17 9.98 -1.76 8.77
CA SER A 17 9.78 -1.67 10.22
C SER A 17 10.70 -2.64 10.98
N ALA A 18 10.85 -3.87 10.49
CA ALA A 18 11.77 -4.85 11.05
C ALA A 18 13.24 -4.39 10.96
N ALA A 19 13.64 -3.83 9.80
CA ALA A 19 14.99 -3.30 9.61
C ALA A 19 15.28 -2.11 10.54
N ASN A 20 14.35 -1.17 10.67
CA ASN A 20 14.49 -0.03 11.58
C ASN A 20 14.59 -0.48 13.04
N ALA A 21 13.79 -1.47 13.45
CA ALA A 21 13.85 -2.05 14.79
C ALA A 21 15.20 -2.74 15.06
N ALA A 22 15.70 -3.53 14.10
CA ALA A 22 17.00 -4.19 14.20
C ALA A 22 18.16 -3.18 14.28
N ALA A 23 18.05 -2.05 13.57
CA ALA A 23 19.06 -0.99 13.58
C ALA A 23 19.01 -0.09 14.83
N ALA A 24 17.90 -0.03 15.56
CA ALA A 24 17.68 0.96 16.62
C ALA A 24 18.74 0.90 17.74
N ALA A 25 18.90 -0.26 18.37
CA ALA A 25 19.86 -0.42 19.47
C ALA A 25 21.33 -0.19 19.05
N PRO A 26 21.87 -0.87 18.02
CA PRO A 26 23.29 -0.72 17.67
C PRO A 26 23.67 0.68 17.18
N THR A 27 22.72 1.48 16.68
CA THR A 27 23.01 2.84 16.18
C THR A 27 22.80 3.93 17.23
N THR A 28 21.86 3.76 18.16
CA THR A 28 21.58 4.75 19.21
C THR A 28 22.44 4.58 20.46
N ALA A 29 23.05 3.40 20.66
CA ALA A 29 23.97 3.10 21.76
C ALA A 29 25.43 2.96 21.27
N MET A 30 25.82 3.74 20.27
CA MET A 30 27.16 3.67 19.69
C MET A 30 28.23 4.05 20.72
N LEU A 31 29.28 3.23 20.81
CA LEU A 31 30.42 3.45 21.70
C LEU A 31 31.47 4.36 21.04
N ALA A 32 32.19 5.12 21.85
CA ALA A 32 33.36 5.86 21.39
C ALA A 32 34.42 4.88 20.84
N ALA A 33 35.02 5.23 19.71
CA ALA A 33 36.04 4.40 19.07
C ALA A 33 37.32 4.27 19.91
N CYS A 34 37.67 5.35 20.61
CA CYS A 34 38.83 5.47 21.47
C CYS A 34 38.45 6.20 22.77
N ALA A 35 39.33 6.14 23.79
CA ALA A 35 39.14 6.77 25.10
C ALA A 35 39.55 8.26 25.10
N ASP A 36 39.07 9.02 24.12
CA ASP A 36 39.32 10.45 23.97
C ASP A 36 38.01 11.22 23.81
N GLU A 37 38.05 12.51 24.12
CA GLU A 37 36.89 13.39 24.12
C GLU A 37 36.30 13.55 22.71
N VAL A 38 37.14 13.54 21.66
CA VAL A 38 36.68 13.69 20.28
C VAL A 38 35.87 12.46 19.87
N SER A 39 36.37 11.25 20.15
CA SER A 39 35.66 9.99 19.90
C SER A 39 34.33 9.91 20.65
N ALA A 40 34.28 10.38 21.90
CA ALA A 40 33.05 10.43 22.68
C ALA A 40 32.02 11.39 22.09
N VAL A 41 32.44 12.60 21.69
CA VAL A 41 31.56 13.58 21.04
C VAL A 41 31.05 13.05 19.71
N VAL A 42 31.92 12.46 18.88
CA VAL A 42 31.52 11.86 17.59
C VAL A 42 30.52 10.74 17.81
N ALA A 43 30.75 9.84 18.78
CA ALA A 43 29.79 8.78 19.09
C ALA A 43 28.42 9.32 19.50
N SER A 44 28.40 10.35 20.36
CA SER A 44 27.15 11.00 20.79
C SER A 44 26.41 11.71 19.65
N LEU A 45 27.14 12.31 18.70
CA LEU A 45 26.56 12.95 17.52
C LEU A 45 25.80 11.94 16.67
N PHE A 46 26.42 10.80 16.37
CA PHE A 46 25.79 9.74 15.58
C PHE A 46 24.65 9.07 16.34
N ALA A 47 24.78 8.82 17.64
CA ALA A 47 23.70 8.28 18.47
C ALA A 47 22.46 9.20 18.44
N ARG A 48 22.66 10.52 18.55
CA ARG A 48 21.58 11.51 18.44
C ARG A 48 20.97 11.54 17.04
N HIS A 49 21.79 11.42 15.99
CA HIS A 49 21.29 11.33 14.62
C HIS A 49 20.43 10.06 14.43
N ALA A 50 20.87 8.92 14.97
CA ALA A 50 20.11 7.68 14.94
C ALA A 50 18.76 7.81 15.68
N GLN A 51 18.73 8.48 16.83
CA GLN A 51 17.47 8.76 17.55
C GLN A 51 16.51 9.62 16.72
N ALA A 52 17.02 10.67 16.07
CA ALA A 52 16.22 11.50 15.18
C ALA A 52 15.70 10.71 13.97
N TYR A 53 16.53 9.84 13.39
CA TYR A 53 16.13 8.93 12.33
C TYR A 53 15.02 7.97 12.79
N GLN A 54 15.10 7.42 14.01
CA GLN A 54 14.04 6.55 14.54
C GLN A 54 12.71 7.29 14.77
N ALA A 55 12.75 8.55 15.22
CA ALA A 55 11.55 9.36 15.32
C ALA A 55 10.92 9.62 13.95
N LEU A 56 11.75 9.93 12.94
CA LEU A 56 11.29 10.13 11.57
C LEU A 56 10.77 8.83 10.94
N SER A 57 11.41 7.69 11.23
CA SER A 57 11.01 6.39 10.69
C SER A 57 9.62 6.00 11.16
N LEU A 58 9.25 6.32 12.41
CA LEU A 58 7.89 6.13 12.92
C LEU A 58 6.86 6.98 12.17
N GLN A 59 7.19 8.24 11.86
CA GLN A 59 6.31 9.09 11.05
C GLN A 59 6.16 8.54 9.63
N ALA A 60 7.26 8.08 9.03
CA ALA A 60 7.24 7.45 7.70
C ALA A 60 6.39 6.17 7.70
N THR A 61 6.46 5.34 8.75
CA THR A 61 5.62 4.14 8.90
C THR A 61 4.13 4.51 8.96
N ALA A 62 3.76 5.53 9.74
CA ALA A 62 2.37 5.97 9.81
C ALA A 62 1.86 6.49 8.45
N PHE A 63 2.66 7.28 7.75
CA PHE A 63 2.36 7.73 6.39
C PHE A 63 2.21 6.55 5.41
N HIS A 64 3.12 5.58 5.46
CA HIS A 64 3.09 4.39 4.62
C HIS A 64 1.81 3.57 4.84
N GLN A 65 1.37 3.40 6.09
CA GLN A 65 0.11 2.72 6.41
C GLN A 65 -1.10 3.44 5.79
N GLN A 66 -1.17 4.76 5.91
CA GLN A 66 -2.23 5.56 5.29
C GLN A 66 -2.22 5.44 3.77
N PHE A 67 -1.03 5.45 3.16
CA PHE A 67 -0.87 5.27 1.72
C PHE A 67 -1.39 3.90 1.26
N VAL A 68 -1.01 2.81 1.93
CA VAL A 68 -1.48 1.45 1.61
C VAL A 68 -3.01 1.33 1.79
N GLN A 69 -3.56 1.94 2.85
CA GLN A 69 -5.00 1.96 3.08
C GLN A 69 -5.74 2.72 1.96
N ALA A 70 -5.24 3.89 1.55
CA ALA A 70 -5.80 4.67 0.47
C ALA A 70 -5.75 3.92 -0.87
N LEU A 71 -4.62 3.27 -1.18
CA LEU A 71 -4.47 2.46 -2.38
C LEU A 71 -5.43 1.27 -2.41
N THR A 72 -5.60 0.59 -1.27
CA THR A 72 -6.57 -0.51 -1.13
C THR A 72 -8.00 -0.02 -1.36
N GLY A 73 -8.37 1.11 -0.75
CA GLY A 73 -9.68 1.73 -0.94
C GLY A 73 -9.94 2.12 -2.39
N ALA A 74 -8.97 2.75 -3.06
CA ALA A 74 -9.05 3.09 -4.47
C ALA A 74 -9.20 1.85 -5.35
N GLY A 75 -8.43 0.79 -5.06
CA GLY A 75 -8.56 -0.50 -5.74
C GLY A 75 -9.96 -1.09 -5.65
N GLY A 76 -10.58 -1.03 -4.47
CA GLY A 76 -11.97 -1.44 -4.27
C GLY A 76 -12.97 -0.57 -5.04
N ALA A 77 -12.79 0.75 -5.04
CA ALA A 77 -13.64 1.68 -5.77
C ALA A 77 -13.61 1.45 -7.29
N TYR A 78 -12.42 1.26 -7.87
CA TYR A 78 -12.28 0.95 -9.30
C TYR A 78 -12.88 -0.42 -9.65
N ALA A 79 -12.67 -1.44 -8.82
CA ALA A 79 -13.29 -2.75 -9.04
C ALA A 79 -14.82 -2.70 -8.99
N ALA A 80 -15.39 -1.92 -8.06
CA ALA A 80 -16.83 -1.73 -7.97
C ALA A 80 -17.38 -0.97 -9.20
N ALA A 81 -16.71 0.10 -9.64
CA ALA A 81 -17.09 0.84 -10.83
C ALA A 81 -17.07 -0.06 -12.08
N GLU A 82 -16.04 -0.90 -12.23
CA GLU A 82 -15.95 -1.85 -13.34
C GLU A 82 -17.08 -2.89 -13.30
N ALA A 83 -17.40 -3.42 -12.12
CA ALA A 83 -18.50 -4.37 -11.97
C ALA A 83 -19.86 -3.74 -12.34
N VAL A 84 -20.10 -2.49 -11.94
CA VAL A 84 -21.31 -1.74 -12.33
C VAL A 84 -21.36 -1.53 -13.84
N ASN A 85 -20.26 -1.09 -14.45
CA ASN A 85 -20.19 -0.89 -15.91
C ASN A 85 -20.43 -2.19 -16.67
N ALA A 86 -19.86 -3.31 -16.22
CA ALA A 86 -20.07 -4.62 -16.81
C ALA A 86 -21.54 -5.08 -16.68
N ALA A 87 -22.17 -4.87 -15.52
CA ALA A 87 -23.58 -5.19 -15.32
C ALA A 87 -24.51 -4.39 -16.25
N VAL A 88 -24.24 -3.09 -16.42
CA VAL A 88 -24.98 -2.23 -17.35
C VAL A 88 -24.76 -2.66 -18.80
N ALA A 89 -23.53 -2.99 -19.18
CA ALA A 89 -23.24 -3.48 -20.53
C ALA A 89 -23.97 -4.80 -20.82
N GLN A 90 -24.02 -5.72 -19.84
CA GLN A 90 -24.73 -6.99 -19.95
C GLN A 90 -26.25 -6.77 -20.06
N SER A 91 -26.84 -5.85 -19.30
CA SER A 91 -28.27 -5.55 -19.40
C SER A 91 -28.63 -4.98 -20.77
N VAL A 92 -27.84 -4.02 -21.27
CA VAL A 92 -28.03 -3.43 -22.60
C VAL A 92 -27.88 -4.49 -23.70
N GLN A 93 -26.90 -5.39 -23.59
CA GLN A 93 -26.74 -6.50 -24.52
C GLN A 93 -27.97 -7.41 -24.51
N GLN A 94 -28.50 -7.75 -23.34
CA GLN A 94 -29.70 -8.59 -23.23
C GLN A 94 -30.93 -7.90 -23.82
N ASP A 95 -31.11 -6.59 -23.59
CA ASP A 95 -32.20 -5.81 -24.17
C ASP A 95 -32.12 -5.79 -25.70
N VAL A 96 -30.93 -5.57 -26.26
CA VAL A 96 -30.70 -5.60 -27.70
C VAL A 96 -30.98 -6.99 -28.28
N LEU A 97 -30.52 -8.07 -27.62
CA LEU A 97 -30.81 -9.45 -28.04
C LEU A 97 -32.31 -9.75 -27.98
N ASN A 98 -33.02 -9.26 -26.96
CA ASN A 98 -34.47 -9.42 -26.86
C ASN A 98 -35.18 -8.70 -28.02
N VAL A 99 -34.77 -7.48 -28.37
CA VAL A 99 -35.32 -6.73 -29.51
C VAL A 99 -35.04 -7.43 -30.84
N ILE A 100 -33.81 -7.95 -31.04
CA ILE A 100 -33.43 -8.67 -32.26
C ILE A 100 -34.19 -10.00 -32.39
N ASN A 101 -34.42 -10.70 -31.28
CA ASN A 101 -35.10 -12.00 -31.28
C ASN A 101 -36.63 -11.88 -31.27
N ALA A 102 -37.20 -10.72 -30.89
CA ALA A 102 -38.65 -10.52 -30.81
C ALA A 102 -39.40 -10.87 -32.12
N PRO A 103 -38.93 -10.51 -33.33
CA PRO A 103 -39.58 -10.93 -34.57
C PRO A 103 -39.56 -12.46 -34.77
N THR A 104 -38.45 -13.11 -34.45
CA THR A 104 -38.32 -14.57 -34.54
C THR A 104 -39.23 -15.26 -33.52
N GLN A 105 -39.29 -14.74 -32.30
CA GLN A 105 -40.15 -15.27 -31.24
C GLN A 105 -41.64 -15.14 -31.60
N ALA A 106 -42.02 -14.01 -32.20
CA ALA A 106 -43.38 -13.80 -32.72
C ALA A 106 -43.75 -14.74 -33.89
N LEU A 107 -42.77 -15.22 -34.66
CA LEU A 107 -43.02 -16.17 -35.76
C LEU A 107 -43.17 -17.63 -35.28
N PHE A 108 -42.58 -17.99 -34.14
CA PHE A 108 -42.58 -19.37 -33.63
C PHE A 108 -43.46 -19.56 -32.38
N ASP A 109 -44.20 -18.54 -31.93
CA ASP A 109 -44.99 -18.51 -30.69
C ASP A 109 -44.21 -19.03 -29.45
N ARG A 110 -42.89 -18.81 -29.43
CA ARG A 110 -41.96 -19.24 -28.37
C ARG A 110 -40.71 -18.38 -28.34
#